data_AF-A0AAU4YLL8-F1
#
_entry.id   AF-A0AAU4YLL8-F1
#
_cell.length_a   1.000
_cell.length_b   1.000
_cell.length_c   1.000
_cell.angle_alpha   90.00
_cell.angle_beta   90.00
_cell.angle_gamma   90.00
#
_symmetry.space_group_name_H-M   'P 1'
#
loop_
_entity.id
_entity.type
_entity.pdbx_description
1 polymer ?
#
loop_
_entity_poly.entity_id
_entity_poly.type
_entity_poly.pdbx_seq_one_letter_code
_entity_poly.pdbx_strand_id
1 'polypeptide(L)'
;MTIEHVAVIALVVEVTIMVLARFGTERRHWIHHKRGGPAPLKKDDITDVPVVLYALAAVAVAVGAVTTHVELTLSAVGTFALFGILLPAFAANSVMVLATRGRPGSVARWQQSIAWAVAVGGGMASAGLVS
;
A
#
# COMPACT_ATOMS: atom_id res chain seq x y z
N MET A 1 2.05 -21.32 -11.37
CA MET A 1 2.26 -19.86 -11.28
C MET A 1 3.60 -19.64 -10.62
N THR A 2 4.54 -18.92 -11.27
CA THR A 2 5.88 -18.66 -10.68
C THR A 2 5.81 -17.49 -9.69
N ILE A 3 6.81 -17.36 -8.81
CA ILE A 3 6.87 -16.30 -7.80
C ILE A 3 6.88 -14.91 -8.46
N GLU A 4 7.53 -14.77 -9.62
CA GLU A 4 7.51 -13.54 -10.43
C GLU A 4 6.10 -13.14 -10.86
N HIS A 5 5.26 -14.10 -11.28
CA HIS A 5 3.87 -13.82 -11.68
C HIS A 5 3.04 -13.35 -10.48
N VAL A 6 3.27 -13.92 -9.29
CA VAL A 6 2.63 -13.46 -8.05
C VAL A 6 3.02 -12.01 -7.76
N ALA A 7 4.30 -11.68 -7.94
CA ALA A 7 4.84 -10.36 -7.69
C ALA A 7 4.30 -9.29 -8.64
N VAL A 8 4.20 -9.60 -9.93
CA VAL A 8 3.60 -8.71 -10.91
C VAL A 8 2.11 -8.49 -10.62
N ILE A 9 1.37 -9.54 -10.24
CA ILE A 9 -0.05 -9.40 -9.86
C ILE A 9 -0.19 -8.51 -8.63
N ALA A 10 0.65 -8.70 -7.61
CA ALA A 10 0.65 -7.86 -6.41
C ALA A 10 0.90 -6.39 -6.75
N LEU A 11 1.91 -6.11 -7.58
CA LEU A 11 2.21 -4.77 -8.08
C LEU A 11 1.01 -4.12 -8.78
N VAL A 12 0.37 -4.85 -9.70
CA VAL A 12 -0.81 -4.35 -10.44
C VAL A 12 -1.95 -4.03 -9.48
N VAL A 13 -2.20 -4.88 -8.48
CA VAL A 13 -3.24 -4.66 -7.47
C VAL A 13 -2.92 -3.41 -6.64
N GLU A 14 -1.68 -3.25 -6.18
CA GLU A 14 -1.25 -2.10 -5.38
C GLU A 14 -1.42 -0.78 -6.12
N VAL A 15 -0.93 -0.71 -7.37
CA VAL A 15 -1.10 0.48 -8.22
C VAL A 15 -2.57 0.78 -8.46
N THR A 16 -3.39 -0.25 -8.73
CA THR A 16 -4.82 -0.07 -8.95
C THR A 16 -5.51 0.51 -7.71
N ILE A 17 -5.18 0.02 -6.52
CA ILE A 17 -5.72 0.52 -5.25
C ILE A 17 -5.32 1.99 -5.04
N MET A 18 -4.06 2.35 -5.28
CA MET A 18 -3.58 3.72 -5.15
C MET A 18 -4.30 4.67 -6.11
N VAL A 19 -4.48 4.26 -7.38
CA VAL A 19 -5.21 5.03 -8.38
C VAL A 19 -6.67 5.23 -7.97
N LEU A 20 -7.35 4.18 -7.51
CA LEU A 20 -8.73 4.27 -7.02
C LEU A 20 -8.86 5.20 -5.82
N ALA A 21 -7.90 5.15 -4.88
CA ALA A 21 -7.88 6.04 -3.72
C ALA A 21 -7.72 7.50 -4.15
N ARG A 22 -6.82 7.79 -5.08
CA ARG A 22 -6.63 9.14 -5.62
C ARG A 22 -7.87 9.67 -6.33
N PHE A 23 -8.51 8.86 -7.18
CA PHE A 23 -9.79 9.25 -7.78
C PHE A 23 -10.86 9.48 -6.71
N GLY A 24 -10.88 8.67 -5.65
CA GLY A 24 -11.81 8.81 -4.54
C GLY A 24 -11.61 10.11 -3.74
N THR A 25 -10.37 10.55 -3.53
CA THR A 25 -10.05 11.81 -2.84
C THR A 25 -10.32 13.02 -3.72
N GLU A 26 -9.92 12.98 -5.00
CA GLU A 26 -10.21 14.05 -5.97
C GLU A 26 -11.71 14.25 -6.18
N ARG A 27 -12.48 13.15 -6.28
CA ARG A 27 -13.94 13.22 -6.37
C ARG A 27 -14.56 13.87 -5.14
N ARG A 28 -14.03 13.61 -3.93
CA ARG A 28 -14.50 14.25 -2.69
C ARG A 28 -14.13 15.73 -2.65
N HIS A 29 -12.92 16.08 -3.10
CA HIS A 29 -12.49 17.47 -3.22
C HIS A 29 -13.40 18.26 -4.18
N TRP A 30 -13.75 17.65 -5.32
CA TRP A 30 -14.73 18.22 -6.26
C TRP A 30 -16.12 18.39 -5.65
N ILE A 31 -16.61 17.40 -4.88
CA ILE A 31 -17.91 17.49 -4.19
C ILE A 31 -17.90 18.58 -3.11
N HIS A 32 -16.81 18.73 -2.35
CA HIS A 32 -16.66 19.82 -1.40
C HIS A 32 -16.71 21.18 -2.12
N HIS A 33 -15.89 21.34 -3.16
CA HIS A 33 -15.77 22.59 -3.91
C HIS A 33 -17.07 22.98 -4.65
N LYS A 34 -17.80 22.02 -5.24
CA LYS A 34 -19.00 22.30 -6.06
C LYS A 34 -20.34 22.11 -5.35
N ARG A 35 -20.40 21.33 -4.28
CA ARG A 35 -21.66 20.97 -3.60
C ARG A 35 -21.65 21.27 -2.10
N GLY A 36 -20.61 21.91 -1.57
CA GLY A 36 -20.51 22.27 -0.16
C GLY A 36 -20.47 21.05 0.78
N GLY A 37 -19.96 19.91 0.29
CA GLY A 37 -19.77 18.71 1.13
C GLY A 37 -18.77 18.95 2.27
N PRO A 38 -18.57 18.00 3.20
CA PRO A 38 -17.57 18.14 4.25
C PRO A 38 -16.15 18.28 3.67
N ALA A 39 -15.32 19.14 4.28
CA ALA A 39 -13.96 19.38 3.84
C ALA A 39 -13.10 18.10 3.98
N PRO A 40 -12.26 17.77 2.98
CA PRO A 40 -11.34 16.65 3.10
C PRO A 40 -10.34 16.88 4.23
N LEU A 41 -10.11 15.85 5.05
CA LEU A 41 -9.19 15.94 6.18
C LEU A 41 -7.76 15.67 5.70
N LYS A 42 -6.76 16.18 6.42
CA LYS A 42 -5.34 15.88 6.11
C LYS A 42 -5.03 14.37 6.12
N LYS A 43 -5.79 13.61 6.93
CA LYS A 43 -5.73 12.14 7.00
C LYS A 43 -6.35 11.42 5.78
N ASP A 44 -7.01 12.13 4.87
CA ASP A 44 -7.43 11.61 3.57
C ASP A 44 -6.30 11.68 2.53
N ASP A 45 -5.14 12.27 2.86
CA ASP A 45 -3.99 12.28 1.98
C ASP A 45 -3.36 10.87 1.92
N ILE A 46 -3.33 10.31 0.72
CA ILE A 46 -2.73 9.00 0.44
C ILE A 46 -1.23 8.95 0.76
N THR A 47 -0.58 10.11 0.82
CA THR A 47 0.85 10.23 1.15
C THR A 47 1.13 10.28 2.65
N ASP A 48 0.12 10.53 3.48
CA ASP A 48 0.25 10.54 4.95
C ASP A 48 0.16 9.10 5.50
N VAL A 49 1.12 8.27 5.08
CA VAL A 49 1.16 6.85 5.41
C VAL A 49 1.62 6.66 6.85
N PRO A 50 0.86 5.95 7.70
CA PRO A 50 1.28 5.68 9.06
C PRO A 50 2.54 4.80 9.08
N VAL A 51 3.51 5.19 9.91
CA VAL A 51 4.83 4.53 10.07
C VAL A 51 4.72 3.01 10.24
N VAL A 52 3.66 2.54 10.90
CA VAL A 52 3.43 1.10 11.13
C VAL A 52 3.31 0.29 9.84
N LEU A 53 2.81 0.88 8.74
CA LEU A 53 2.67 0.17 7.46
C LEU A 53 4.02 -0.01 6.77
N TYR A 54 4.89 1.00 6.84
CA TYR A 54 6.28 0.85 6.38
C TYR A 54 7.03 -0.21 7.19
N ALA A 55 6.84 -0.24 8.50
CA ALA A 55 7.46 -1.25 9.37
C ALA A 55 6.98 -2.67 9.01
N LEU A 56 5.68 -2.88 8.80
CA LEU A 56 5.13 -4.18 8.38
C LEU A 56 5.67 -4.63 7.02
N ALA A 57 5.72 -3.72 6.05
CA ALA A 57 6.23 -3.99 4.72
C ALA A 57 7.73 -4.35 4.77
N ALA A 58 8.54 -3.60 5.53
CA ALA A 58 9.96 -3.89 5.74
C ALA A 58 10.21 -5.25 6.39
N VAL A 59 9.41 -5.63 7.39
CA VAL A 59 9.50 -6.97 8.02
C VAL A 59 9.16 -8.05 7.00
N ALA A 60 8.12 -7.87 6.18
CA ALA A 60 7.73 -8.84 5.17
C ALA A 60 8.81 -9.02 4.08
N VAL A 61 9.45 -7.93 3.65
CA VAL A 61 10.62 -7.97 2.76
C VAL A 61 11.76 -8.76 3.37
N ALA A 62 12.10 -8.49 4.64
CA ALA A 62 13.20 -9.17 5.32
C ALA A 62 12.95 -10.68 5.41
N VAL A 63 11.72 -11.08 5.75
CA VAL A 63 11.31 -12.50 5.76
C VAL A 63 11.42 -13.10 4.35
N GLY A 64 10.88 -12.43 3.34
CA GLY A 64 10.95 -12.86 1.94
C GLY A 64 12.38 -13.08 1.47
N ALA A 65 13.25 -12.09 1.64
CA ALA A 65 14.65 -12.15 1.23
C ALA A 65 15.44 -13.27 1.92
N VAL A 66 15.17 -13.53 3.21
CA VAL A 66 15.77 -14.66 3.94
C VAL A 66 15.30 -16.00 3.38
N THR A 67 14.01 -16.13 3.06
CA THR A 67 13.44 -17.40 2.55
C THR A 67 13.88 -17.72 1.13
N THR A 68 14.13 -16.71 0.30
CA THR A 68 14.53 -16.90 -1.12
C THR A 68 16.04 -16.79 -1.33
N HIS A 69 16.83 -16.61 -0.27
CA HIS A 69 18.30 -16.50 -0.32
C HIS A 69 18.80 -15.44 -1.32
N VAL A 70 18.15 -14.28 -1.34
CA VAL A 70 18.48 -13.20 -2.28
C VAL A 70 19.85 -12.60 -1.96
N GLU A 71 20.68 -12.41 -3.00
CA GLU A 71 21.92 -11.66 -2.88
C GLU A 71 21.62 -10.16 -2.69
N LEU A 72 22.14 -9.60 -1.59
CA LEU A 72 21.97 -8.19 -1.23
C LEU A 72 22.88 -7.30 -2.09
N THR A 73 22.48 -7.09 -3.34
CA THR A 73 23.06 -6.09 -4.22
C THR A 73 22.40 -4.72 -4.01
N LEU A 74 23.07 -3.63 -4.41
CA LEU A 74 22.47 -2.29 -4.34
C LEU A 74 21.16 -2.21 -5.14
N SER A 75 21.09 -2.93 -6.27
CA SER A 75 19.86 -3.04 -7.07
C SER A 75 18.74 -3.76 -6.32
N ALA A 76 19.05 -4.88 -5.65
CA ALA A 76 18.10 -5.61 -4.81
C ALA A 76 17.53 -4.74 -3.69
N VAL A 77 18.39 -3.99 -3.01
CA VAL A 77 17.99 -3.05 -1.95
C VAL A 77 17.08 -1.95 -2.50
N GLY A 78 17.39 -1.41 -3.68
CA GLY A 78 16.53 -0.44 -4.36
C GLY A 78 15.14 -1.00 -4.70
N THR A 79 15.08 -2.21 -5.25
CA THR A 79 13.83 -2.91 -5.56
C THR A 79 13.01 -3.18 -4.31
N PHE A 80 13.65 -3.63 -3.23
CA PHE A 80 12.99 -3.85 -1.95
C PHE A 80 12.44 -2.57 -1.33
N ALA A 81 13.22 -1.48 -1.34
CA ALA A 81 12.75 -0.20 -0.82
C ALA A 81 11.54 0.32 -1.60
N LEU A 82 11.59 0.27 -2.94
CA LEU A 82 10.52 0.80 -3.80
C LEU A 82 9.29 -0.10 -3.80
N PHE A 83 9.45 -1.38 -4.13
CA PHE A 83 8.35 -2.29 -4.41
C PHE A 83 7.98 -3.19 -3.24
N GLY A 84 8.87 -3.36 -2.27
CA GLY A 84 8.61 -4.16 -1.07
C GLY A 84 8.20 -3.33 0.14
N ILE A 85 8.52 -2.03 0.18
CA ILE A 85 8.27 -1.18 1.36
C ILE A 85 7.38 0.01 1.00
N LEU A 86 7.83 0.87 0.07
CA LEU A 86 7.12 2.10 -0.25
C LEU A 86 5.78 1.81 -0.93
N LEU A 87 5.76 1.08 -2.04
CA LEU A 87 4.53 0.77 -2.78
C LEU A 87 3.46 0.06 -1.92
N PRO A 88 3.80 -1.01 -1.17
CA PRO A 88 2.81 -1.73 -0.38
C PRO A 88 2.26 -0.89 0.77
N ALA A 89 3.09 -0.03 1.38
CA ALA A 89 2.65 0.87 2.43
C ALA A 89 1.72 1.97 1.90
N PHE A 90 2.01 2.55 0.73
CA PHE A 90 1.09 3.48 0.05
C PHE A 90 -0.22 2.81 -0.35
N ALA A 91 -0.17 1.59 -0.87
CA ALA A 91 -1.36 0.83 -1.23
C ALA A 91 -2.22 0.47 -0.01
N ALA A 92 -1.60 0.04 1.09
CA ALA A 92 -2.28 -0.22 2.35
C ALA A 92 -2.94 1.04 2.93
N ASN A 93 -2.26 2.19 2.88
CA ASN A 93 -2.85 3.48 3.29
C ASN A 93 -4.01 3.87 2.38
N SER A 94 -3.89 3.62 1.08
CA SER A 94 -4.94 3.86 0.08
C SER A 94 -6.20 3.04 0.36
N VAL A 95 -6.06 1.79 0.82
CA VAL A 95 -7.20 0.98 1.33
C VAL A 95 -7.89 1.69 2.50
N MET A 96 -7.11 2.20 3.46
CA MET A 96 -7.66 2.91 4.63
C MET A 96 -8.40 4.20 4.25
N VAL A 97 -7.85 4.99 3.32
CA VAL A 97 -8.48 6.23 2.81
C VAL A 97 -9.77 5.95 2.03
N LEU A 98 -9.80 4.85 1.26
CA LEU A 98 -11.02 4.39 0.58
C LEU A 98 -12.07 3.89 1.59
N ALA A 99 -11.64 3.12 2.58
CA ALA A 99 -12.47 2.51 3.61
C ALA A 99 -13.15 3.54 4.52
N THR A 100 -12.40 4.56 4.95
CA THR A 100 -12.88 5.62 5.85
C THR A 100 -13.82 6.60 5.17
N ARG A 101 -13.75 6.75 3.84
CA ARG A 101 -14.53 7.74 3.07
C ARG A 101 -14.49 9.16 3.68
N GLY A 102 -13.42 9.54 4.40
CA GLY A 102 -13.28 10.86 5.03
C GLY A 102 -13.83 10.93 6.45
N ARG A 103 -14.21 9.80 7.04
CA ARG A 103 -14.64 9.66 8.43
C ARG A 103 -13.68 8.71 9.17
N PRO A 104 -12.61 9.23 9.78
CA PRO A 104 -11.58 8.41 10.41
C PRO A 104 -12.07 7.61 11.64
N GLY A 105 -13.25 7.92 12.18
CA GLY A 105 -13.81 7.25 13.36
C GLY A 105 -14.48 5.90 13.12
N SER A 106 -14.63 5.43 11.87
CA SER A 106 -15.34 4.19 11.55
C SER A 106 -14.52 3.19 10.73
N VAL A 107 -13.22 3.05 11.02
CA VAL A 107 -12.42 1.98 10.40
C VAL A 107 -12.93 0.64 10.94
N ALA A 108 -13.64 -0.12 10.13
CA ALA A 108 -14.05 -1.47 10.52
C ALA A 108 -12.80 -2.34 10.63
N ARG A 109 -12.70 -3.18 11.67
CA ARG A 109 -11.56 -4.10 11.90
C ARG A 109 -11.19 -4.90 10.65
N TRP A 110 -12.18 -5.32 9.86
CA TRP A 110 -11.99 -6.00 8.57
C TRP A 110 -11.19 -5.18 7.55
N GLN A 111 -11.42 -3.86 7.47
CA GLN A 111 -10.72 -2.97 6.54
C GLN A 111 -9.26 -2.76 6.95
N GLN A 112 -8.99 -2.74 8.25
CA GLN A 112 -7.63 -2.70 8.79
C GLN A 112 -6.88 -4.01 8.49
N SER A 113 -7.57 -5.16 8.56
CA SER A 113 -7.00 -6.45 8.16
C SER A 113 -6.62 -6.48 6.67
N ILE A 114 -7.42 -5.88 5.77
CA ILE A 114 -7.08 -5.81 4.34
C ILE A 114 -5.84 -4.93 4.13
N ALA A 115 -5.76 -3.76 4.78
CA ALA A 115 -4.58 -2.90 4.68
C ALA A 115 -3.31 -3.62 5.14
N TRP A 116 -3.37 -4.39 6.24
CA TRP A 116 -2.25 -5.20 6.70
C TRP A 116 -1.90 -6.33 5.72
N ALA A 117 -2.89 -7.00 5.15
CA ALA A 117 -2.68 -8.04 4.15
C ALA A 117 -1.99 -7.49 2.89
N VAL A 118 -2.33 -6.27 2.45
CA VAL A 118 -1.67 -5.61 1.33
C VAL A 118 -0.22 -5.27 1.66
N ALA A 119 0.04 -4.65 2.81
CA ALA A 119 1.41 -4.29 3.23
C ALA A 119 2.31 -5.53 3.35
N VAL A 120 1.80 -6.59 3.97
CA VAL A 120 2.54 -7.85 4.17
C VAL A 120 2.69 -8.62 2.85
N GLY A 121 1.63 -8.66 2.04
CA GLY A 121 1.61 -9.34 0.75
C GLY A 121 2.61 -8.71 -0.24
N GLY A 122 2.60 -7.39 -0.38
CA GLY A 122 3.55 -6.67 -1.24
C GLY A 122 4.99 -6.84 -0.81
N GLY A 123 5.27 -6.74 0.49
CA GLY A 123 6.61 -6.95 1.03
C GLY A 123 7.16 -8.35 0.74
N MET A 124 6.36 -9.40 0.95
CA MET A 124 6.78 -10.76 0.60
C MET A 124 6.90 -10.98 -0.90
N ALA A 125 5.98 -10.43 -1.69
CA ALA A 125 5.97 -10.59 -3.14
C ALA A 125 7.19 -9.94 -3.82
N SER A 126 7.73 -8.87 -3.23
CA SER A 126 8.94 -8.21 -3.76
C SER A 126 10.19 -9.10 -3.77
N ALA A 127 10.26 -10.13 -2.91
CA ALA A 127 11.31 -11.15 -2.98
C ALA A 127 11.31 -11.90 -4.31
N GLY A 128 10.14 -12.05 -4.93
CA GLY A 128 9.96 -12.62 -6.25
C GLY A 128 10.36 -11.72 -7.42
N LEU A 129 10.58 -10.42 -7.19
CA LEU A 129 11.06 -9.48 -8.22
C LEU A 129 12.59 -9.46 -8.29
N VAL A 130 13.25 -10.01 -7.28
CA VAL A 130 14.71 -10.00 -7.12
C VAL A 130 15.30 -11.42 -7.24
N SER A 131 14.49 -12.45 -7.05
CA SER A 131 14.85 -13.88 -7.19
C SER A 131 15.00 -14.33 -8.63
#